data_AF-A0A3D3JF78-F1
#
_entry.id   AF-A0A3D3JF78-F1
#
_cell.length_a   1.000
_cell.length_b   1.000
_cell.length_c   1.000
_cell.angle_alpha   90.00
_cell.angle_beta   90.00
_cell.angle_gamma   90.00
#
_symmetry.space_group_name_H-M   'P 1'
#
loop_
_entity.id
_entity.type
_entity.pdbx_description
1 polymer ?
#
loop_
_entity_poly.entity_id
_entity_poly.type
_entity_poly.pdbx_seq_one_letter_code
_entity_poly.pdbx_strand_id
1 'polypeptide(L)'
;MSRTNLPSEGQHLVQVVLTNLSGIQDSFDAYQQAHFLQRPPEFFALELCGEVGELANLEKKRWRGTNIDDQHVADEAADVLIALMNFCNARGIQLAEAVAAKLHRITPTK
;
A
#
# COMPACT_ATOMS: atom_id res chain seq x y z
N MET A 1 3.74 27.15 -15.91
CA MET A 1 4.07 26.75 -14.52
C MET A 1 2.77 26.52 -13.77
N SER A 2 2.34 25.27 -13.63
CA SER A 2 1.12 24.93 -12.88
C SER A 2 1.43 25.10 -11.39
N ARG A 3 0.75 26.02 -10.70
CA ARG A 3 0.86 26.17 -9.25
C ARG A 3 0.28 24.90 -8.61
N THR A 4 1.10 24.17 -7.87
CA THR A 4 0.68 23.02 -7.07
C THR A 4 -0.28 23.49 -5.97
N ASN A 5 -1.55 23.09 -6.05
CA ASN A 5 -2.61 23.38 -5.05
C ASN A 5 -2.50 22.54 -3.77
N LEU A 6 -1.34 21.93 -3.51
CA LEU A 6 -1.16 21.01 -2.39
C LEU A 6 -0.68 21.79 -1.15
N PRO A 7 -1.34 21.66 0.02
CA PRO A 7 -0.87 22.23 1.28
C PRO A 7 0.57 21.80 1.62
N SER A 8 1.25 22.55 2.48
CA SER A 8 2.65 22.28 2.88
C SER A 8 2.89 20.85 3.36
N GLU A 9 1.95 20.31 4.13
CA GLU A 9 1.96 18.95 4.66
C GLU A 9 1.89 17.92 3.53
N GLY A 10 1.07 18.19 2.51
CA GLY A 10 0.98 17.32 1.33
C GLY A 10 2.24 17.40 0.47
N GLN A 11 2.86 18.57 0.34
CA GLN A 11 4.13 18.72 -0.36
C GLN A 11 5.25 17.93 0.35
N HIS A 12 5.30 18.04 1.69
CA HIS A 12 6.23 17.24 2.49
C HIS A 12 5.98 15.74 2.33
N LEU A 13 4.71 15.31 2.38
CA LEU A 13 4.34 13.91 2.17
C LEU A 13 4.77 13.39 0.78
N VAL A 14 4.55 14.17 -0.28
CA VAL A 14 5.02 13.83 -1.64
C VAL A 14 6.53 13.62 -1.64
N GLN A 15 7.29 14.52 -1.02
CA GLN A 15 8.74 14.39 -0.94
C GLN A 15 9.15 13.11 -0.19
N VAL A 16 8.52 12.81 0.95
CA VAL A 16 8.81 11.60 1.73
C VAL A 16 8.49 10.33 0.91
N VAL A 17 7.35 10.29 0.23
CA VAL A 17 6.96 9.17 -0.63
C VAL A 17 7.97 8.95 -1.75
N LEU A 18 8.31 10.00 -2.50
CA LEU A 18 9.26 9.89 -3.61
C LEU A 18 10.67 9.51 -3.16
N THR A 19 11.06 9.90 -1.94
CA THR A 19 12.39 9.60 -1.40
C THR A 19 12.52 8.16 -0.94
N ASN A 20 11.48 7.59 -0.32
CA ASN A 20 11.61 6.32 0.41
C ASN A 20 10.89 5.15 -0.27
N LEU A 21 9.76 5.39 -0.93
CA LEU A 21 8.87 4.31 -1.32
C LEU A 21 9.44 3.45 -2.45
N SER A 22 10.18 4.03 -3.38
CA SER A 22 10.83 3.27 -4.46
C SER A 22 11.83 2.26 -3.90
N GLY A 23 12.69 2.68 -2.96
CA GLY A 23 13.67 1.76 -2.36
C GLY A 23 13.03 0.62 -1.55
N ILE A 24 11.90 0.90 -0.89
CA ILE A 24 11.11 -0.13 -0.19
C ILE A 24 10.51 -1.11 -1.21
N GLN A 25 9.87 -0.59 -2.26
CA GLN A 25 9.24 -1.37 -3.31
C GLN A 25 10.26 -2.27 -4.04
N ASP A 26 11.43 -1.74 -4.40
CA ASP A 26 12.52 -2.47 -5.03
C ASP A 26 13.08 -3.57 -4.11
N SER A 27 13.14 -3.30 -2.80
CA SER A 27 13.59 -4.29 -1.81
C SER A 27 12.60 -5.45 -1.69
N PHE A 28 11.30 -5.18 -1.74
CA PHE A 28 10.27 -6.23 -1.81
C PHE A 28 10.40 -7.06 -3.09
N ASP A 29 10.59 -6.40 -4.25
CA ASP A 29 10.76 -7.09 -5.53
C ASP A 29 11.98 -8.02 -5.50
N ALA A 30 13.13 -7.52 -5.04
CA ALA A 30 14.35 -8.30 -4.93
C ALA A 30 14.19 -9.52 -4.02
N TYR A 31 13.55 -9.35 -2.86
CA TYR A 31 13.26 -10.45 -1.94
C TYR A 31 12.31 -11.48 -2.57
N GLN A 32 11.24 -11.01 -3.23
CA GLN A 32 10.26 -11.88 -3.87
C GLN A 32 10.90 -12.70 -4.99
N GLN A 33 11.72 -12.07 -5.84
CA GLN A 33 12.41 -12.74 -6.94
C GLN A 33 13.45 -13.75 -6.46
N ALA A 34 14.11 -13.50 -5.33
CA ALA A 34 15.16 -14.37 -4.80
C ALA A 34 14.60 -15.63 -4.11
N HIS A 35 13.40 -15.54 -3.52
CA HIS A 35 12.91 -16.57 -2.59
C HIS A 35 11.59 -17.24 -3.00
N PHE A 36 10.85 -16.70 -3.97
CA PHE A 36 9.52 -17.18 -4.33
C PHE A 36 9.37 -17.47 -5.82
N LEU A 37 8.39 -18.29 -6.16
CA LEU A 37 8.02 -18.54 -7.55
C LEU A 37 7.43 -17.28 -8.17
N GLN A 38 7.82 -17.01 -9.42
CA GLN A 38 7.21 -15.95 -10.21
C GLN A 38 5.71 -16.19 -10.36
N ARG A 39 4.92 -15.16 -10.07
CA ARG A 39 3.45 -15.19 -10.18
C ARG A 39 2.97 -14.05 -11.07
N PRO A 40 1.90 -14.28 -11.84
CA PRO A 40 1.34 -13.22 -12.67
C PRO A 40 0.62 -12.19 -11.80
N PRO A 41 0.40 -10.96 -12.30
CA PRO A 41 -0.21 -9.91 -11.50
C PRO A 41 -1.64 -10.22 -11.02
N GLU A 42 -2.38 -11.05 -11.77
CA GLU A 42 -3.72 -11.50 -11.40
C GLU A 42 -3.72 -12.31 -10.10
N PHE A 43 -2.64 -13.07 -9.85
CA PHE A 43 -2.47 -13.79 -8.59
C PHE A 43 -2.34 -12.81 -7.43
N PHE A 44 -1.44 -11.83 -7.54
CA PHE A 44 -1.22 -10.83 -6.49
C PHE A 44 -2.44 -9.92 -6.27
N ALA A 45 -3.25 -9.67 -7.32
CA ALA A 45 -4.50 -8.95 -7.16
C ALA A 45 -5.52 -9.73 -6.28
N LEU A 46 -5.57 -11.06 -6.44
CA LEU A 46 -6.42 -11.91 -5.60
C LEU A 46 -5.89 -12.04 -4.18
N GLU A 47 -4.57 -12.17 -4.02
CA GLU A 47 -3.89 -12.17 -2.72
C GLU A 47 -4.19 -10.86 -1.96
N LEU A 48 -3.96 -9.70 -2.59
CA LEU A 48 -4.31 -8.39 -2.03
C LEU A 48 -5.79 -8.30 -1.61
N CYS A 49 -6.70 -8.85 -2.43
CA CYS A 49 -8.12 -8.86 -2.08
C CYS A 49 -8.41 -9.75 -0.86
N GLY A 50 -7.68 -10.85 -0.71
CA GLY A 50 -7.70 -11.72 0.46
C GLY A 50 -7.31 -10.95 1.72
N GLU A 51 -6.10 -10.40 1.76
CA GLU A 51 -5.56 -9.72 2.96
C GLU A 51 -6.43 -8.51 3.38
N VAL A 52 -6.93 -7.74 2.41
CA VAL A 52 -7.87 -6.63 2.72
C VAL A 52 -9.17 -7.16 3.32
N GLY A 53 -9.65 -8.32 2.86
CA GLY A 53 -10.82 -8.99 3.39
C GLY A 53 -10.63 -9.50 4.82
N GLU A 54 -9.45 -10.03 5.13
CA GLU A 54 -9.05 -10.48 6.46
C GLU A 54 -9.01 -9.32 7.46
N LEU A 55 -8.30 -8.24 7.11
CA LEU A 55 -8.26 -7.00 7.89
C LEU A 55 -9.66 -6.44 8.15
N ALA A 56 -10.50 -6.34 7.10
CA ALA A 56 -11.87 -5.85 7.23
C ALA A 56 -12.74 -6.77 8.12
N ASN A 57 -12.50 -8.07 8.10
CA ASN A 57 -13.21 -9.03 8.94
C ASN A 57 -12.84 -8.88 10.42
N LEU A 58 -11.58 -8.59 10.74
CA LEU A 58 -11.15 -8.29 12.11
C LEU A 58 -11.84 -7.02 12.65
N GLU A 59 -11.84 -5.94 11.88
CA GLU A 59 -12.53 -4.70 12.24
C GLU A 59 -14.04 -4.91 12.40
N LYS A 60 -14.67 -5.71 11.52
CA LYS A 60 -16.08 -6.11 11.66
C LYS A 60 -16.34 -6.86 12.98
N LYS A 61 -15.44 -7.76 13.40
CA LYS A 61 -15.56 -8.49 14.67
C LYS A 61 -15.43 -7.54 15.87
N ARG A 62 -14.48 -6.61 15.83
CA ARG A 62 -14.31 -5.55 16.85
C ARG A 62 -15.57 -4.70 16.97
N TRP A 63 -16.10 -4.24 15.85
CA TRP A 63 -17.32 -3.44 15.81
C TRP A 63 -18.53 -4.18 16.43
N ARG A 64 -18.58 -5.51 16.29
CA ARG A 64 -19.60 -6.37 16.92
C ARG A 64 -19.33 -6.71 18.39
N GLY A 65 -18.30 -6.14 19.01
CA GLY A 65 -17.95 -6.32 20.41
C GLY A 65 -17.04 -7.52 20.70
N THR A 66 -16.45 -8.14 19.68
CA THR A 66 -15.42 -9.18 19.91
C THR A 66 -14.10 -8.51 20.28
N ASN A 67 -13.45 -8.97 21.36
CA ASN A 67 -12.10 -8.53 21.67
C ASN A 67 -11.12 -9.16 20.68
N ILE A 68 -10.57 -8.36 19.77
CA ILE A 68 -9.56 -8.77 18.80
C ILE A 68 -8.25 -8.08 19.18
N ASP A 69 -7.20 -8.85 19.31
CA ASP A 69 -5.85 -8.37 19.61
C ASP A 69 -5.36 -7.36 18.57
N ASP A 70 -4.72 -6.28 19.04
CA ASP A 70 -4.10 -5.27 18.19
C ASP A 70 -2.96 -5.84 17.34
N GLN A 71 -2.24 -6.84 17.87
CA GLN A 71 -1.18 -7.49 17.10
C GLN A 71 -1.74 -8.17 15.84
N HIS A 72 -2.89 -8.83 15.96
CA HIS A 72 -3.52 -9.51 14.83
C HIS A 72 -3.95 -8.52 13.75
N VAL A 73 -4.47 -7.34 14.13
CA VAL A 73 -4.81 -6.29 13.17
C VAL A 73 -3.55 -5.71 12.51
N ALA A 74 -2.47 -5.56 13.25
CA ALA A 74 -1.19 -5.10 12.71
C ALA A 74 -0.60 -6.08 11.69
N ASP A 75 -0.70 -7.39 11.95
CA ASP A 75 -0.25 -8.45 11.04
C ASP A 75 -1.02 -8.37 9.71
N GLU A 76 -2.36 -8.34 9.75
CA GLU A 76 -3.17 -8.21 8.52
C GLU A 76 -2.90 -6.91 7.76
N ALA A 77 -2.63 -5.80 8.46
CA ALA A 77 -2.26 -4.55 7.83
C ALA A 77 -0.88 -4.65 7.12
N ALA A 78 0.05 -5.41 7.68
CA ALA A 78 1.35 -5.68 7.06
C ALA A 78 1.18 -6.57 5.83
N ASP A 79 0.34 -7.60 5.89
CA ASP A 79 0.04 -8.48 4.76
C ASP A 79 -0.58 -7.72 3.59
N VAL A 80 -1.51 -6.79 3.86
CA VAL A 80 -2.04 -5.86 2.84
C VAL A 80 -0.93 -5.04 2.16
N LEU A 81 0.01 -4.51 2.93
CA LEU A 81 1.12 -3.72 2.38
C LEU A 81 2.02 -4.59 1.49
N ILE A 82 2.37 -5.79 1.95
CA ILE A 82 3.22 -6.73 1.21
C ILE A 82 2.54 -7.13 -0.11
N ALA A 83 1.27 -7.52 -0.04
CA ALA A 83 0.49 -7.91 -1.21
C ALA A 83 0.36 -6.75 -2.22
N LEU A 84 0.18 -5.51 -1.73
CA LEU A 84 0.14 -4.33 -2.59
C LEU A 84 1.48 -4.09 -3.31
N MET A 85 2.61 -4.21 -2.60
CA MET A 85 3.94 -4.05 -3.19
C MET A 85 4.18 -5.10 -4.28
N ASN A 86 3.89 -6.37 -3.98
CA ASN A 86 4.04 -7.46 -4.94
C ASN A 86 3.16 -7.28 -6.18
N PHE A 87 1.91 -6.83 -5.99
CA PHE A 87 1.02 -6.49 -7.10
C PHE A 87 1.59 -5.35 -7.96
N CYS A 88 2.06 -4.26 -7.33
CA CYS A 88 2.65 -3.14 -8.05
C CYS A 88 3.89 -3.56 -8.85
N ASN A 89 4.77 -4.36 -8.25
CA ASN A 89 5.97 -4.90 -8.91
C ASN A 89 5.61 -5.76 -10.11
N ALA A 90 4.69 -6.73 -9.94
CA ALA A 90 4.26 -7.60 -11.04
C ALA A 90 3.58 -6.82 -12.19
N ARG A 91 2.89 -5.71 -11.89
CA ARG A 91 2.29 -4.82 -12.90
C ARG A 91 3.24 -3.78 -13.49
N GLY A 92 4.46 -3.63 -12.98
CA GLY A 92 5.38 -2.57 -13.35
C GLY A 92 4.89 -1.17 -12.95
N ILE A 93 4.15 -1.06 -11.85
CA ILE A 93 3.65 0.22 -11.33
C ILE A 93 4.72 0.82 -10.40
N GLN A 94 5.18 2.02 -10.72
CA GLN A 94 6.01 2.81 -9.80
C GLN A 94 5.12 3.47 -8.74
N LEU A 95 5.01 2.85 -7.57
CA LEU A 95 4.01 3.25 -6.58
C LEU A 95 4.27 4.65 -6.01
N ALA A 96 5.54 5.02 -5.83
CA ALA A 96 5.93 6.36 -5.38
C ALA A 96 5.39 7.47 -6.30
N GLU A 97 5.58 7.31 -7.61
CA GLU A 97 5.11 8.26 -8.62
C GLU A 97 3.57 8.28 -8.68
N ALA A 98 2.94 7.10 -8.64
CA ALA A 98 1.49 6.97 -8.67
C ALA A 98 0.82 7.66 -7.46
N VAL A 99 1.38 7.48 -6.26
CA VAL A 99 0.93 8.14 -5.03
C VAL A 99 1.15 9.64 -5.12
N ALA A 100 2.34 10.10 -5.51
CA ALA A 100 2.63 11.52 -5.67
C ALA A 100 1.66 12.20 -6.66
N ALA A 101 1.45 11.60 -7.84
CA ALA A 101 0.50 12.10 -8.83
C ALA A 101 -0.96 12.07 -8.33
N LYS A 102 -1.33 11.11 -7.48
CA LYS A 102 -2.66 11.06 -6.86
C LYS A 102 -2.83 12.16 -5.81
N LEU A 103 -1.84 12.39 -4.94
CA LEU A 103 -1.88 13.43 -3.92
C LEU A 103 -2.11 14.83 -4.53
N HIS A 104 -1.50 15.14 -5.66
CA HIS A 104 -1.72 16.41 -6.37
C HIS A 104 -3.16 16.59 -6.92
N ARG A 105 -3.94 15.51 -7.03
CA ARG A 105 -5.31 15.51 -7.55
C ARG A 105 -6.37 15.39 -6.46
N ILE A 106 -5.98 15.00 -5.23
CA ILE A 106 -6.92 14.89 -4.12
C ILE A 106 -7.25 16.29 -3.61
N THR A 107 -8.55 16.61 -3.58
CA THR A 107 -9.06 17.82 -2.92
C THR A 107 -9.34 17.50 -1.46
N PRO A 108 -8.68 18.15 -0.49
CA PRO A 108 -9.02 18.00 0.92
C PRO A 108 -10.49 18.39 1.17
N THR A 109 -11.19 17.60 1.97
CA THR A 109 -12.61 17.83 2.33
C THR A 109 -12.80 18.55 3.66
N LYS A 110 -11.71 19.03 4.27
CA LYS A 110 -11.71 19.82 5.51
C LYS A 110 -11.34 21.26 5.24
#